data_AF-A0A0G0GE75-F1
#
_entry.id   AF-A0A0G0GE75-F1
#
_cell.length_a   1.000
_cell.length_b   1.000
_cell.length_c   1.000
_cell.angle_alpha   90.00
_cell.angle_beta   90.00
_cell.angle_gamma   90.00
#
_symmetry.space_group_name_H-M   'P 1'
#
loop_
_entity.id
_entity.type
_entity.pdbx_description
1 polymer ?
#
loop_
_entity_poly.entity_id
_entity_poly.type
_entity_poly.pdbx_seq_one_letter_code
_entity_poly.pdbx_strand_id
1 'polypeptide(L)' 'MEGLELSTIAKAVVMAVGAIGPAVAIGMIGSKAMESIGRNPEAAGKILVPMLLACALKI' A
#
# COMPACT_ATOMS: atom_id res chain seq x y z
N MET A 1 9.85 -19.44 30.11
CA MET A 1 8.91 -19.23 28.99
C MET A 1 8.35 -17.80 28.96
N GLU A 2 9.06 -16.80 29.50
CA GLU A 2 8.58 -15.39 29.52
C GLU A 2 9.11 -14.53 28.36
N GLY A 3 10.12 -15.01 27.63
CA GLY A 3 10.70 -14.28 26.48
C GLY A 3 9.88 -14.37 25.18
N LEU A 4 8.90 -15.27 25.10
CA LEU A 4 8.11 -15.48 23.87
C LEU A 4 7.02 -14.41 23.71
N GLU A 5 6.32 -14.05 24.79
CA GLU A 5 5.20 -13.11 24.79
C GLU A 5 5.62 -11.68 24.44
N LEU A 6 6.71 -11.18 25.04
CA LEU A 6 7.24 -9.87 24.72
C LEU A 6 7.75 -9.79 23.27
N SER A 7 8.36 -10.87 22.77
CA SER A 7 8.78 -10.99 21.37
C SER A 7 7.58 -10.92 20.41
N THR A 8 6.47 -11.58 20.74
CA THR A 8 5.26 -11.57 19.91
C THR A 8 4.64 -10.18 19.84
N ILE A 9 4.51 -9.48 20.97
CA ILE A 9 3.98 -8.11 21.02
C ILE A 9 4.92 -7.15 20.27
N ALA A 10 6.24 -7.25 20.47
CA ALA A 10 7.20 -6.42 19.76
C ALA A 10 7.11 -6.61 18.23
N LYS A 11 7.00 -7.86 17.75
CA LYS A 11 6.78 -8.15 16.33
C LYS A 11 5.49 -7.56 15.80
N ALA A 12 4.39 -7.67 16.55
CA ALA A 12 3.10 -7.11 16.15
C ALA A 12 3.17 -5.59 16.00
N VAL A 13 3.83 -4.89 16.94
CA VAL A 13 4.01 -3.43 16.88
C VAL A 13 4.87 -3.02 15.69
N VAL A 14 6.00 -3.71 15.46
CA VAL A 14 6.88 -3.42 14.32
C VAL A 14 6.14 -3.61 12.99
N MET A 15 5.34 -4.67 12.85
CA MET A 15 4.54 -4.90 11.65
C MET A 15 3.45 -3.85 11.47
N ALA A 16 2.74 -3.48 12.55
CA ALA A 16 1.70 -2.46 12.51
C ALA A 16 2.26 -1.09 12.10
N VAL A 17 3.39 -0.68 12.69
CA VAL A 17 4.06 0.58 12.35
C VAL A 17 4.65 0.53 10.94
N GLY A 18 5.26 -0.60 10.57
CA GLY A 18 5.83 -0.83 9.25
C GLY A 18 4.80 -0.78 8.11
N ALA A 19 3.55 -1.15 8.38
CA ALA A 19 2.46 -1.12 7.39
C ALA A 19 1.90 0.28 7.12
N ILE A 20 2.15 1.28 7.98
CA ILE A 20 1.59 2.63 7.84
C ILE A 20 2.11 3.32 6.57
N GLY A 21 3.43 3.26 6.32
CA GLY A 21 4.04 3.85 5.13
C GLY A 21 3.45 3.30 3.83
N PRO A 22 3.42 1.97 3.65
CA PRO A 22 2.76 1.31 2.53
C PRO A 22 1.28 1.68 2.38
N ALA A 23 0.52 1.70 3.48
CA ALA A 23 -0.91 2.01 3.43
C ALA A 23 -1.16 3.43 2.88
N VAL A 24 -0.36 4.42 3.30
CA VAL A 24 -0.46 5.79 2.81
C VAL A 24 -0.03 5.88 1.34
N ALA A 25 1.06 5.23 0.96
CA ALA A 25 1.56 5.24 -0.42
C ALA A 25 0.55 4.62 -1.40
N ILE A 26 -0.02 3.46 -1.07
CA ILE A 26 -1.07 2.81 -1.88
C ILE A 26 -2.30 3.72 -2.00
N GLY A 27 -2.73 4.35 -0.90
CA GLY A 27 -3.86 5.27 -0.91
C GLY A 27 -3.65 6.46 -1.84
N MET A 28 -2.45 7.04 -1.86
CA MET A 28 -2.10 8.15 -2.76
C MET A 28 -2.08 7.71 -4.23
N ILE A 29 -1.50 6.54 -4.53
CA ILE A 29 -1.47 5.98 -5.88
C ILE A 29 -2.90 5.76 -6.39
N GLY A 30 -3.76 5.14 -5.58
CA GLY A 30 -5.16 4.92 -5.94
C GLY A 30 -5.92 6.23 -6.18
N SER A 31 -5.73 7.23 -5.30
CA SER A 31 -6.35 8.55 -5.46
C SER A 31 -5.96 9.21 -6.79
N LYS A 32 -4.66 9.20 -7.14
CA LYS A 32 -4.16 9.79 -8.39
C LYS A 32 -4.58 9.01 -9.63
N ALA A 33 -4.68 7.69 -9.52
CA ALA A 33 -5.22 6.85 -10.58
C ALA A 33 -6.70 7.20 -10.84
N MET A 34 -7.52 7.29 -9.80
CA MET A 34 -8.95 7.64 -9.94
C MET A 34 -9.15 9.07 -10.44
N GLU A 35 -8.33 10.04 -10.01
CA GLU A 35 -8.35 11.41 -10.53
C GLU A 35 -8.06 11.44 -12.05
N SER A 36 -7.10 10.62 -12.49
CA SER A 36 -6.72 10.53 -13.91
C SER A 36 -7.77 9.80 -14.75
N ILE A 37 -8.39 8.74 -14.22
CA ILE A 37 -9.47 7.99 -14.88
C ILE A 37 -10.75 8.85 -14.96
N GLY A 38 -11.08 9.58 -13.89
CA GLY A 38 -12.24 10.46 -13.88
C GLY A 38 -12.13 11.61 -14.89
N ARG A 39 -10.91 12.10 -15.16
CA ARG A 39 -10.65 13.07 -16.23
C ARG A 39 -10.60 12.44 -17.62
N ASN A 40 -10.06 11.23 -17.75
CA ASN A 40 -9.90 10.52 -19.01
C ASN A 40 -10.35 9.05 -18.86
N PRO A 41 -11.64 8.76 -19.08
CA PRO A 41 -12.19 7.41 -18.87
C PRO A 41 -11.50 6.32 -19.72
N GLU A 42 -11.06 6.70 -20.92
CA GLU A 42 -10.33 5.83 -21.86
C GLU A 42 -8.96 5.38 -21.34
N ALA A 43 -8.39 6.10 -20.38
CA ALA A 43 -7.08 5.80 -19.82
C ALA A 43 -7.12 4.69 -18.75
N ALA A 44 -8.30 4.23 -18.32
CA ALA A 44 -8.46 3.24 -17.25
C ALA A 44 -7.62 1.97 -17.48
N GLY A 45 -7.66 1.40 -18.69
CA GLY A 45 -6.87 0.21 -19.02
C GLY A 45 -5.36 0.45 -19.01
N LYS A 46 -4.91 1.67 -19.35
CA LYS A 46 -3.49 2.04 -19.37
C LYS A 46 -2.94 2.35 -17.98
N ILE A 47 -3.81 2.77 -17.04
CA ILE A 47 -3.43 3.14 -15.67
C ILE A 47 -3.41 1.93 -14.73
N LEU A 48 -4.29 0.95 -14.94
CA LEU A 48 -4.43 -0.21 -14.06
C LEU A 48 -3.12 -1.01 -13.89
N VAL A 49 -2.46 -1.37 -14.98
CA VAL A 49 -1.25 -2.21 -14.92
C VAL A 49 -0.08 -1.47 -14.22
N PRO A 50 0.28 -0.23 -14.58
CA PRO A 50 1.27 0.55 -13.85
C PRO A 50 0.93 0.75 -12.37
N MET A 51 -0.35 0.98 -12.04
CA MET A 51 -0.83 1.12 -10.67
C MET A 51 -0.60 -0.16 -9.85
N LEU A 52 -0.97 -1.32 -10.39
CA LEU A 52 -0.76 -2.61 -9.73
C LEU A 52 0.74 -2.92 -9.54
N LEU A 53 1.57 -2.63 -10.55
CA LEU A 53 3.02 -2.79 -10.45
C LEU A 53 3.61 -1.88 -9.36
N ALA A 54 3.12 -0.64 -9.26
CA ALA A 54 3.55 0.29 -8.21
C ALA A 54 3.15 -0.21 -6.81
N CYS A 55 1.94 -0.73 -6.64
CA CYS A 55 1.47 -1.26 -5.36
C CYS A 55 2.14 -2.57 -4.94
N ALA A 56 2.51 -3.44 -5.89
CA ALA A 56 2.99 -4.78 -5.60
C ALA A 56 4.53 -4.92 -5.53
N LEU A 57 5.28 -4.09 -6.25
CA LEU A 57 6.74 -4.25 -6.39
C LEU A 57 7.55 -3.09 -5.82
N LYS A 58 6.94 -1.90 -5.70
CA LYS A 58 7.67 -0.65 -5.45
C LYS A 58 7.46 -0.09 -4.04
N ILE A 59 6.50 -0.64 -3.29
CA ILE A 59 6.19 -0.32 -1.89
C ILE A 59 6.66 -1.47 -1.02
#